data_AF-A0A919HX97-F1
#
_entry.id   AF-A0A919HX97-F1
#
_cell.length_a   1.000
_cell.length_b   1.000
_cell.length_c   1.000
_cell.angle_alpha   90.00
_cell.angle_beta   90.00
_cell.angle_gamma   90.00
#
_symmetry.space_group_name_H-M   'P 1'
#
loop_
_entity.id
_entity.type
_entity.pdbx_description
1 polymer ?
#
loop_
_entity_poly.entity_id
_entity_poly.type
_entity_poly.pdbx_seq_one_letter_code
_entity_poly.pdbx_strand_id
1 'polypeptide(L)'
;MIVGTHAIFREQVQFNGLALVIIDEQHRFGVHQRLALWEKGQQQGFHPHQLIMTATPIPAPAMTAYADLDTSIIDELPPPNSGDHRRHPRHPAQRYYRPRAQRLYP
;
A
#
# COMPACT_ATOMS: atom_id res chain seq x y z
N MET A 1 -0.17 4.59 -19.63
CA MET A 1 -0.21 4.81 -18.17
C MET A 1 -1.39 5.71 -17.85
N ILE A 2 -2.20 5.37 -16.87
CA ILE A 2 -3.36 6.16 -16.42
C ILE A 2 -3.15 6.45 -14.93
N VAL A 3 -3.44 7.68 -14.51
CA VAL A 3 -3.38 8.11 -13.10
C VAL A 3 -4.71 8.78 -12.76
N GLY A 4 -5.23 8.54 -11.56
CA GLY A 4 -6.52 9.07 -11.14
C GLY A 4 -6.96 8.49 -9.81
N THR A 5 -8.17 8.84 -9.41
CA THR A 5 -8.73 8.54 -8.08
C THR A 5 -9.77 7.42 -8.16
N HIS A 6 -10.76 7.45 -7.27
CA HIS A 6 -11.90 6.54 -7.20
C HIS A 6 -12.67 6.38 -8.53
N ALA A 7 -12.54 7.32 -9.47
CA ALA A 7 -13.17 7.21 -10.79
C ALA A 7 -12.61 6.08 -11.65
N ILE A 8 -11.35 5.67 -11.44
CA ILE A 8 -10.69 4.61 -12.23
C ILE A 8 -11.33 3.22 -11.98
N PHE A 9 -11.95 3.04 -10.82
CA PHE A 9 -12.55 1.76 -10.41
C PHE A 9 -13.91 1.48 -11.05
N ARG A 10 -14.49 2.45 -11.77
CA ARG A 10 -15.82 2.31 -12.36
C ARG A 10 -15.84 1.19 -13.41
N GLU A 11 -16.95 0.47 -13.48
CA GLU A 11 -17.13 -0.65 -14.42
C GLU A 11 -16.87 -0.24 -15.88
N GLN A 12 -17.32 0.96 -16.25
CA GLN A 12 -17.20 1.52 -17.61
C GLN A 12 -15.75 1.78 -18.05
N VAL A 13 -14.79 1.85 -17.13
CA VAL A 13 -13.38 2.06 -17.47
C VAL A 13 -12.77 0.74 -17.93
N GLN A 14 -12.42 0.65 -19.21
CA GLN A 14 -11.81 -0.53 -19.80
C GLN A 14 -10.31 -0.28 -20.04
N PHE A 15 -9.47 -1.24 -19.66
CA PHE A 15 -8.03 -1.20 -19.89
C PHE A 15 -7.66 -2.07 -21.09
N ASN A 16 -6.60 -1.74 -21.81
CA ASN A 16 -6.10 -2.56 -22.92
C ASN A 16 -4.88 -3.40 -22.48
N GLY A 17 -4.97 -4.05 -21.31
CA GLY A 17 -3.85 -4.76 -20.69
C GLY A 17 -3.46 -4.20 -19.31
N LEU A 18 -4.23 -4.48 -18.26
CA LEU A 18 -3.96 -3.98 -16.91
C LEU A 18 -2.88 -4.82 -16.18
N ALA A 19 -1.62 -4.70 -16.57
CA ALA A 19 -0.56 -5.55 -16.00
C ALA A 19 -0.03 -5.13 -14.62
N LEU A 20 -0.23 -3.87 -14.22
CA LEU A 20 0.29 -3.28 -12.98
C LEU A 20 -0.70 -2.27 -12.41
N VAL A 21 -0.91 -2.36 -11.09
CA VAL A 21 -1.73 -1.45 -10.30
C VAL A 21 -0.88 -0.91 -9.15
N ILE A 22 -0.83 0.41 -9.03
CA ILE A 22 -0.18 1.09 -7.90
C ILE A 22 -1.26 1.85 -7.14
N ILE A 23 -1.37 1.59 -5.83
CA ILE A 23 -2.33 2.25 -4.94
C ILE A 23 -1.55 2.98 -3.87
N ASP A 24 -1.65 4.30 -3.88
CA ASP A 24 -1.10 5.16 -2.83
C ASP A 24 -2.18 5.48 -1.77
N GLU A 25 -1.76 5.65 -0.53
CA GLU A 25 -2.63 5.87 0.64
C GLU A 25 -3.83 4.93 0.68
N GLN A 26 -3.52 3.63 0.63
CA GLN A 26 -4.49 2.54 0.49
C GLN A 26 -5.71 2.64 1.41
N HIS A 27 -5.54 3.21 2.60
CA HIS A 27 -6.61 3.37 3.59
C HIS A 27 -7.81 4.19 3.07
N ARG A 28 -7.62 4.96 1.99
CA ARG A 28 -8.69 5.73 1.32
C ARG A 28 -9.49 4.93 0.31
N PHE A 29 -9.09 3.70 0.01
CA PHE A 29 -9.70 2.83 -0.98
C PHE A 29 -10.25 1.57 -0.32
N GLY A 30 -11.56 1.37 -0.46
CA GLY A 30 -12.23 0.20 0.12
C GLY A 30 -11.74 -1.11 -0.51
N VAL A 31 -11.92 -2.22 0.21
CA VAL A 31 -11.56 -3.57 -0.27
C VAL A 31 -12.17 -3.85 -1.65
N HIS A 32 -13.45 -3.53 -1.84
CA HIS A 32 -14.17 -3.82 -3.09
C HIS A 32 -13.62 -3.03 -4.29
N GLN A 33 -13.17 -1.79 -4.09
CA GLN A 33 -12.57 -1.01 -5.16
C GLN A 33 -11.29 -1.69 -5.64
N ARG A 34 -10.45 -2.16 -4.72
CA ARG A 34 -9.19 -2.82 -5.09
C ARG A 34 -9.41 -4.16 -5.76
N LEU A 35 -10.39 -4.94 -5.29
CA LEU A 35 -10.83 -6.16 -5.97
C LEU A 35 -11.31 -5.90 -7.39
N ALA A 36 -12.00 -4.79 -7.65
CA ALA A 36 -12.47 -4.45 -9.00
C ALA A 36 -11.32 -4.27 -10.02
N LEU A 37 -10.15 -3.76 -9.60
CA LEU A 37 -8.97 -3.68 -10.49
C LEU A 37 -8.36 -5.06 -10.75
N TRP A 38 -8.34 -5.91 -9.73
CA TRP A 38 -7.89 -7.30 -9.88
C TRP A 38 -8.78 -8.07 -10.84
N GLU A 39 -10.10 -7.94 -10.71
CA GLU A 39 -11.10 -8.55 -11.60
C GLU A 39 -10.98 -8.06 -13.05
N LYS A 40 -10.73 -6.75 -13.26
CA LYS A 40 -10.52 -6.20 -14.61
C LYS A 40 -9.30 -6.79 -15.31
N GLY A 41 -8.21 -7.05 -14.58
CA GLY A 41 -7.06 -7.76 -15.15
C GLY A 41 -7.38 -9.24 -15.40
N GLN A 42 -8.11 -9.89 -14.50
CA GLN A 42 -8.56 -11.28 -14.66
C GLN A 42 -9.40 -11.51 -15.91
N GLN A 43 -10.30 -10.58 -16.23
CA GLN A 43 -11.08 -10.59 -17.47
C GLN A 43 -10.19 -10.55 -18.73
N GLN A 44 -8.94 -10.12 -18.60
CA GLN A 44 -7.95 -10.05 -19.68
C GLN A 44 -6.99 -11.25 -19.68
N GLY A 45 -7.19 -12.23 -18.79
CA GLY A 45 -6.45 -13.48 -18.74
C GLY A 45 -5.20 -13.48 -17.86
N PHE A 46 -5.01 -12.47 -17.01
CA PHE A 46 -3.86 -12.41 -16.09
C PHE A 46 -4.19 -11.71 -14.77
N HIS A 47 -3.32 -11.82 -13.77
CA HIS A 47 -3.44 -11.06 -12.52
C HIS A 47 -2.55 -9.82 -12.61
N PRO A 48 -3.06 -8.61 -12.38
CA PRO A 48 -2.22 -7.42 -12.28
C PRO A 48 -1.24 -7.57 -11.12
N HIS A 49 0.02 -7.20 -11.32
CA HIS A 49 0.93 -6.97 -10.21
C HIS A 49 0.39 -5.80 -9.37
N GLN A 50 0.42 -5.92 -8.05
CA GLN A 50 -0.07 -4.88 -7.15
C GLN A 50 1.06 -4.34 -6.29
N LEU A 51 1.22 -3.03 -6.33
CA LEU A 51 2.07 -2.29 -5.39
C LEU A 51 1.19 -1.39 -4.55
N ILE A 52 1.18 -1.64 -3.24
CA ILE A 52 0.39 -0.87 -2.27
C ILE A 52 1.35 -0.04 -1.43
N MET A 53 1.11 1.26 -1.36
CA MET A 53 1.93 2.22 -0.64
C MET A 53 1.09 2.95 0.42
N THR A 54 1.72 3.28 1.54
CA THR A 54 1.12 4.06 2.62
C THR A 54 2.21 4.75 3.43
N ALA A 55 2.01 6.01 3.78
CA ALA A 55 2.89 6.72 4.72
C ALA A 55 2.58 6.36 6.19
N THR A 56 1.42 5.76 6.43
CA THR A 56 0.94 5.40 7.78
C THR A 56 1.00 3.90 8.00
N PRO A 57 1.43 3.43 9.19
CA PRO A 57 1.36 2.01 9.53
C PRO A 57 -0.09 1.51 9.44
N ILE A 58 -0.30 0.44 8.69
CA ILE A 58 -1.61 -0.20 8.57
C ILE A 58 -1.95 -0.85 9.92
N PRO A 59 -3.17 -0.66 10.47
CA PRO A 59 -3.57 -1.31 11.71
C PRO A 59 -3.43 -2.84 11.63
N ALA A 60 -2.92 -3.47 12.69
CA ALA A 60 -2.65 -4.91 12.73
C ALA A 60 -3.83 -5.81 12.30
N PRO A 61 -5.12 -5.52 12.62
CA PRO A 61 -6.24 -6.32 12.12
C PRO A 61 -6.42 -6.27 10.60
N ALA A 62 -6.04 -5.15 9.96
CA ALA A 62 -6.09 -4.99 8.51
C ALA A 62 -4.90 -5.65 7.80
N MET A 63 -3.78 -5.90 8.50
CA MET A 63 -2.64 -6.62 7.94
C MET A 63 -2.98 -8.07 7.56
N THR A 64 -3.94 -8.72 8.22
CA THR A 64 -4.41 -10.05 7.83
C THR A 64 -4.98 -10.07 6.41
N ALA A 65 -5.60 -8.97 5.96
CA ALA A 65 -6.09 -8.83 4.58
C ALA A 65 -4.93 -8.69 3.55
N TYR A 66 -3.70 -8.48 4.02
CA TYR A 66 -2.48 -8.36 3.24
C TYR A 66 -1.43 -9.39 3.62
N ALA A 67 -1.81 -10.45 4.37
CA ALA A 67 -0.85 -11.41 4.91
C ALA A 67 -0.04 -12.14 3.82
N ASP A 68 -0.57 -12.15 2.59
CA ASP A 68 0.06 -12.74 1.41
C ASP A 68 0.91 -11.73 0.60
N LEU A 69 1.10 -10.50 1.10
CA LEU A 69 1.94 -9.49 0.46
C LEU A 69 3.33 -9.44 1.09
N ASP A 70 4.36 -9.50 0.25
CA ASP A 70 5.71 -9.12 0.64
C ASP A 70 5.73 -7.64 1.05
N THR A 71 6.30 -7.36 2.21
CA THR A 71 6.33 -6.00 2.78
C THR A 71 7.76 -5.45 2.78
N SER A 72 7.91 -4.25 2.24
CA SER A 72 9.14 -3.46 2.34
C SER A 72 8.87 -2.16 3.10
N ILE A 73 9.83 -1.69 3.90
CA ILE A 73 9.71 -0.46 4.68
C ILE A 73 10.80 0.51 4.21
N ILE A 74 10.42 1.77 3.99
CA ILE A 74 11.32 2.87 3.65
C ILE A 74 11.33 3.85 4.83
N ASP A 75 12.30 3.68 5.71
CA ASP A 75 12.42 4.39 6.99
C ASP A 75 13.28 5.65 6.89
N GLU A 76 14.04 5.77 5.80
CA GLU A 76 14.96 6.86 5.58
C GLU A 76 14.24 8.06 4.97
N LEU A 77 14.42 9.22 5.61
CA LEU A 77 14.00 10.48 5.01
C LEU A 77 14.97 10.85 3.88
N PRO A 78 14.46 11.43 2.78
CA PRO A 78 15.35 12.01 1.79
C PRO A 78 16.23 13.08 2.45
N PRO A 79 17.44 13.33 1.89
CA PRO A 79 18.29 14.41 2.39
C PRO A 79 17.49 15.72 2.43
N PRO A 80 17.75 16.60 3.42
CA PRO A 80 17.01 17.84 3.52
C PRO A 80 17.17 18.63 2.22
N ASN A 81 16.03 18.98 1.61
CA ASN A 81 16.02 20.09 0.66
C ASN A 81 16.47 21.32 1.46
N SER A 82 17.38 22.12 0.92
CA SER A 82 18.08 23.23 1.60
C SER A 82 17.18 24.34 2.19
N GLY A 83 15.85 24.20 2.16
CA GLY A 83 14.87 25.16 2.66
C GLY A 83 14.01 24.73 3.86
N ASP A 84 14.14 23.50 4.40
CA ASP A 84 13.37 23.12 5.61
C ASP A 84 14.22 23.21 6.89
N HIS A 85 13.98 24.28 7.68
CA HIS A 85 14.65 24.55 8.95
C HIS A 85 13.90 24.02 10.18
N ARG A 86 12.78 23.29 10.02
CA ARG A 86 12.00 22.77 11.16
C ARG A 86 12.24 21.28 11.40
N ARG A 87 13.43 20.94 11.91
CA ARG A 87 13.65 19.62 12.54
C ARG A 87 13.27 19.68 14.02
N HIS A 88 12.04 19.30 14.37
CA HIS A 88 11.77 18.87 15.74
C HIS A 88 12.24 17.42 15.92
N PRO A 89 13.04 17.09 16.95
CA PRO A 89 13.32 15.71 17.29
C PRO A 89 12.00 15.03 17.68
N ARG A 90 11.57 14.02 16.92
CA ARG A 90 10.41 13.20 17.31
C ARG A 90 10.82 12.28 18.47
N HIS A 91 9.94 12.20 19.47
CA HIS A 91 10.08 11.32 20.63
C HIS A 91 10.13 9.82 20.20
N PRO A 92 10.81 8.93 20.96
CA PRO A 92 11.08 7.55 20.54
C PRO A 92 9.86 6.61 20.54
N ALA A 93 8.66 7.09 20.89
CA ALA A 93 7.49 6.24 21.13
C ALA A 93 6.85 5.63 19.87
N GLN A 94 7.26 6.02 18.67
CA GLN A 94 6.77 5.48 17.39
C GLN A 94 7.65 4.37 16.82
N ARG A 95 8.66 3.92 17.58
CA ARG A 95 9.58 2.86 17.19
C ARG A 95 8.94 1.48 17.39
N TYR A 96 8.03 1.13 16.49
CA TYR A 96 7.60 -0.24 16.21
C TYR A 96 6.91 -1.02 17.35
N TYR A 97 5.61 -1.29 17.17
CA TYR A 97 5.05 -2.61 17.50
C TYR A 97 5.98 -3.68 16.90
N ARG A 98 6.89 -4.23 17.70
CA ARG A 98 7.58 -5.49 17.37
C ARG A 98 6.68 -6.63 17.81
N PRO A 99 6.10 -7.45 16.91
CA PRO A 99 5.69 -8.77 17.33
C PRO A 99 6.99 -9.54 17.64
N ARG A 100 7.14 -9.92 18.89
CA ARG A 100 8.23 -10.79 19.35
C ARG A 100 7.98 -12.21 18.84
N ALA A 101 8.03 -12.45 17.53
CA ALA A 101 8.02 -13.79 16.96
C ALA A 101 9.46 -14.33 16.96
N GLN A 102 9.95 -14.68 18.15
CA GLN A 102 11.07 -15.60 18.36
C GLN A 102 11.09 -15.99 19.85
N ARG A 103 10.07 -16.73 20.27
CA ARG A 103 10.18 -17.78 21.30
C ARG A 103 8.86 -18.57 21.38
N LEU A 104 9.00 -19.87 21.13
CA LEU A 104 8.20 -20.98 21.68
C LEU A 104 6.80 -21.17 21.07
N TYR A 105 6.71 -22.17 20.19
CA TYR A 105 5.67 -23.20 20.31
C TYR A 105 6.34 -24.48 20.85
N PRO A 106 5.69 -25.23 21.75
CA PRO A 106 6.03 -26.64 21.99
C PRO A 106 5.70 -27.52 20.78
#